data_AF-A0A7S4FRE1-F1
#
_entry.id   AF-A0A7S4FRE1-F1
#
_cell.length_a   1.000
_cell.length_b   1.000
_cell.length_c   1.000
_cell.angle_alpha   90.00
_cell.angle_beta   90.00
_cell.angle_gamma   90.00
#
_symmetry.space_group_name_H-M   'P 1'
#
loop_
_entity.id
_entity.type
_entity.pdbx_description
1 polymer ?
#
loop_
_entity_poly.entity_id
_entity_poly.type
_entity_poly.pdbx_seq_one_letter_code
_entity_poly.pdbx_strand_id
1 'polypeptide(L)'
;MSKNTGCPFVVPEDCPYYKSRGPGHRHGVQGESWGAFPPRGDSPIEAAPSEDEPEIQPNTMDSSNDVDELQMQLTQELENNMELQKSLHGLRQRVMAAEARALQAETKRREAESALVDAVKNGDSAVIQELKKQLDTALQDKEALNKGVRNVTLEKDEAIRRVKSLQAAHEATERRCQVVEEAQAMAGKRLLEAEKAQGAALAQADRMQDENNALKEQLFALQKSSEEALAQADKAKHAAIRKKELERQDLQTRIEDIEAALDNRDGAKSRMNEARQEATALQRALEDLGVKYQESERQLQAERTAMAEEKDLARLMSTLSNGLEQRLKNTNDRLLEAEQQRTDLNMALLKEQQKEATLQEQLQQLQHDHKADKAALHEVRLQLAAAQDSKKAAVSEYWKIHEKLAAVSAETEVLETDNKQLRDADSRLKTELDNENERLGAENQRLKTELDKLNAEVAELQRDKAAYAQRATTAEAEVRDKAQVLDAKSGQMGSELEAAMTRLKALEAEGANIVTERDQAQAKLQGVETENKRLKAECDSLYAEVSALTADMQDVKKGTEAIAKAKEALEAEGANIVTERDQARAKLQGMETENKRLKAECDSLHAEV
;
A
#
# COMPACT_ATOMS: atom_id res chain seq x y z
N MET A 1 -66.66 43.33 -42.68
CA MET A 1 -67.13 42.33 -43.68
C MET A 1 -66.70 40.96 -43.14
N SER A 2 -67.57 40.21 -42.44
CA SER A 2 -68.39 39.06 -42.94
C SER A 2 -67.48 37.93 -43.48
N LYS A 3 -67.49 36.64 -43.10
CA LYS A 3 -68.39 35.65 -42.43
C LYS A 3 -67.46 34.51 -41.91
N ASN A 4 -67.62 33.88 -40.74
CA ASN A 4 -68.58 32.87 -40.26
C ASN A 4 -68.67 31.53 -41.05
N THR A 5 -68.86 30.44 -40.27
CA THR A 5 -69.14 28.99 -40.52
C THR A 5 -67.92 28.05 -40.61
N GLY A 6 -67.77 26.96 -39.85
CA GLY A 6 -68.60 26.29 -38.83
C GLY A 6 -68.97 24.83 -39.21
N CYS A 7 -68.53 23.87 -38.37
CA CYS A 7 -69.08 22.50 -38.13
C CYS A 7 -68.74 21.34 -39.12
N PRO A 8 -68.96 20.05 -38.76
CA PRO A 8 -68.29 19.28 -37.70
C PRO A 8 -67.96 17.80 -38.10
N PHE A 9 -67.17 17.10 -37.27
CA PHE A 9 -66.83 15.67 -37.42
C PHE A 9 -67.71 14.82 -36.49
N VAL A 10 -68.33 13.75 -37.01
CA VAL A 10 -69.19 12.79 -36.29
C VAL A 10 -68.48 11.44 -36.22
N VAL A 11 -68.45 10.84 -35.02
CA VAL A 11 -67.95 9.48 -34.75
C VAL A 11 -69.16 8.55 -34.55
N PRO A 12 -69.19 7.39 -35.22
CA PRO A 12 -69.98 6.23 -34.78
C PRO A 12 -69.18 5.23 -33.93
N GLU A 13 -69.75 4.91 -32.77
CA GLU A 13 -69.56 3.72 -31.94
C GLU A 13 -69.98 2.44 -32.71
N ASP A 14 -69.21 1.35 -32.55
CA ASP A 14 -69.71 0.04 -32.08
C ASP A 14 -68.69 -1.09 -32.33
N CYS A 15 -68.44 -1.85 -31.25
CA CYS A 15 -67.68 -3.09 -31.14
C CYS A 15 -68.58 -4.28 -31.58
N PRO A 16 -68.09 -5.52 -31.84
CA PRO A 16 -67.70 -6.42 -30.73
C PRO A 16 -66.67 -7.56 -31.07
N TYR A 17 -66.33 -8.33 -30.01
CA TYR A 17 -65.67 -9.66 -29.95
C TYR A 17 -64.13 -9.71 -29.89
N TYR A 18 -63.59 -10.15 -28.74
CA TYR A 18 -63.01 -11.50 -28.62
C TYR A 18 -62.77 -11.89 -27.14
N LYS A 19 -63.34 -13.05 -26.75
CA LYS A 19 -62.92 -13.86 -25.60
C LYS A 19 -61.88 -14.86 -26.08
N SER A 20 -60.86 -15.16 -25.25
CA SER A 20 -60.47 -16.52 -24.80
C SER A 20 -58.95 -16.77 -24.75
N ARG A 21 -58.47 -16.99 -23.51
CA ARG A 21 -57.57 -18.06 -23.02
C ARG A 21 -56.35 -18.51 -23.84
N GLY A 22 -55.20 -18.49 -23.16
CA GLY A 22 -54.20 -19.57 -23.23
C GLY A 22 -53.01 -19.36 -22.28
N PRO A 23 -52.73 -20.29 -21.34
CA PRO A 23 -51.40 -20.44 -20.73
C PRO A 23 -50.76 -21.76 -21.18
N GLY A 24 -49.44 -21.77 -21.37
CA GLY A 24 -48.74 -23.01 -21.75
C GLY A 24 -47.21 -22.90 -21.69
N HIS A 25 -46.67 -23.34 -20.56
CA HIS A 25 -45.25 -23.57 -20.28
C HIS A 25 -44.52 -24.46 -21.32
N ARG A 26 -43.26 -24.09 -21.59
CA ARG A 26 -42.11 -24.83 -22.16
C ARG A 26 -40.88 -24.05 -21.66
N HIS A 27 -39.72 -24.56 -21.22
CA HIS A 27 -38.97 -25.83 -21.21
C HIS A 27 -38.18 -25.83 -19.86
N GLY A 28 -37.70 -26.92 -19.26
CA GLY A 28 -37.13 -28.13 -19.81
C GLY A 28 -35.59 -28.11 -19.69
N VAL A 29 -35.08 -29.07 -18.90
CA VAL A 29 -33.83 -29.83 -19.10
C VAL A 29 -32.55 -29.40 -18.37
N GLN A 30 -31.94 -30.45 -17.81
CA GLN A 30 -30.69 -30.62 -17.08
C GLN A 30 -29.43 -30.37 -17.94
N GLY A 31 -28.28 -30.24 -17.29
CA GLY A 31 -26.94 -30.36 -17.89
C GLY A 31 -25.90 -29.66 -17.02
N GLU A 32 -25.24 -30.36 -16.10
CA GLU A 32 -23.92 -30.98 -16.29
C GLU A 32 -22.75 -30.08 -15.84
N SER A 33 -22.03 -30.59 -14.85
CA SER A 33 -20.70 -30.20 -14.38
C SER A 33 -19.68 -30.19 -15.52
N TRP A 34 -18.73 -29.25 -15.56
CA TRP A 34 -17.32 -29.47 -15.94
C TRP A 34 -16.48 -28.24 -15.58
N GLY A 35 -15.26 -28.48 -15.08
CA GLY A 35 -14.08 -27.77 -15.59
C GLY A 35 -13.51 -26.63 -14.75
N ALA A 36 -12.49 -26.95 -13.98
CA ALA A 36 -11.51 -26.02 -13.43
C ALA A 36 -10.73 -25.26 -14.52
N PHE A 37 -10.43 -23.97 -14.26
CA PHE A 37 -9.33 -23.21 -14.87
C PHE A 37 -8.69 -22.29 -13.81
N PRO A 38 -7.35 -22.10 -13.80
CA PRO A 38 -6.61 -21.31 -12.80
C PRO A 38 -6.49 -19.81 -13.22
N PRO A 39 -5.84 -18.94 -12.42
CA PRO A 39 -6.26 -17.57 -12.16
C PRO A 39 -5.83 -16.57 -13.24
N ARG A 40 -6.65 -15.54 -13.46
CA ARG A 40 -6.19 -14.26 -13.99
C ARG A 40 -5.93 -13.34 -12.80
N GLY A 41 -4.67 -12.94 -12.67
CA GLY A 41 -4.27 -11.89 -11.75
C GLY A 41 -4.83 -10.57 -12.26
N ASP A 42 -5.90 -10.12 -11.64
CA ASP A 42 -6.37 -8.75 -11.76
C ASP A 42 -5.95 -8.03 -10.48
N SER A 43 -4.94 -7.20 -10.62
CA SER A 43 -4.57 -6.18 -9.64
C SER A 43 -5.73 -5.19 -9.51
N PRO A 44 -6.35 -5.05 -8.33
CA PRO A 44 -7.22 -3.91 -8.06
C PRO A 44 -6.31 -2.76 -7.66
N ILE A 45 -6.32 -1.74 -8.52
CA ILE A 45 -5.89 -0.38 -8.23
C ILE A 45 -6.51 0.03 -6.89
N GLU A 46 -5.65 0.27 -5.90
CA GLU A 46 -5.99 0.89 -4.63
C GLU A 46 -6.67 2.24 -4.91
N ALA A 47 -7.99 2.28 -4.81
CA ALA A 47 -8.71 3.51 -4.56
C ALA A 47 -8.60 3.77 -3.06
N ALA A 48 -7.83 4.79 -2.72
CA ALA A 48 -7.65 5.30 -1.37
C ALA A 48 -9.02 5.53 -0.69
N PRO A 49 -9.27 4.98 0.51
CA PRO A 49 -10.38 5.41 1.33
C PRO A 49 -10.10 6.83 1.82
N SER A 50 -11.09 7.70 1.63
CA SER A 50 -11.23 8.99 2.28
C SER A 50 -10.98 8.85 3.76
N GLU A 51 -9.86 9.41 4.22
CA GLU A 51 -9.53 9.55 5.63
C GLU A 51 -10.58 10.44 6.29
N ASP A 52 -11.33 9.84 7.21
CA ASP A 52 -11.94 10.58 8.30
C ASP A 52 -10.82 11.34 9.01
N GLU A 53 -10.83 12.67 8.90
CA GLU A 53 -9.94 13.59 9.60
C GLU A 53 -9.98 13.30 11.11
N PRO A 54 -8.93 12.76 11.73
CA PRO A 54 -8.69 13.07 13.12
C PRO A 54 -8.29 14.56 13.14
N GLU A 55 -9.00 15.32 13.96
CA GLU A 55 -8.73 16.71 14.31
C GLU A 55 -7.31 16.81 14.93
N ILE A 56 -6.27 16.73 14.10
CA ILE A 56 -4.89 16.96 14.48
C ILE A 56 -4.77 18.47 14.60
N GLN A 57 -4.94 18.94 15.83
CA GLN A 57 -4.51 20.28 16.21
C GLN A 57 -3.07 20.46 15.72
N PRO A 58 -2.78 21.47 14.87
CA PRO A 58 -1.44 21.74 14.43
C PRO A 58 -0.65 22.24 15.63
N ASN A 59 -0.01 21.31 16.34
CA ASN A 59 1.16 21.64 17.13
C ASN A 59 2.22 22.03 16.11
N THR A 60 2.25 23.32 15.78
CA THR A 60 3.38 23.99 15.17
C THR A 60 4.56 23.77 16.10
N MET A 61 5.23 22.61 15.96
CA MET A 61 6.61 22.47 16.38
C MET A 61 7.37 23.48 15.54
N ASP A 62 7.57 24.64 16.16
CA ASP A 62 8.29 25.77 15.66
C ASP A 62 9.76 25.33 15.52
N SER A 63 10.06 24.61 14.44
CA SER A 63 11.38 24.02 14.13
C SER A 63 12.50 25.07 14.07
N SER A 64 12.15 26.35 14.12
CA SER A 64 13.09 27.46 14.34
C SER A 64 13.74 27.41 15.73
N ASN A 65 12.98 27.08 16.79
CA ASN A 65 13.51 27.10 18.16
C ASN A 65 14.52 25.97 18.41
N ASP A 66 14.31 24.79 17.81
CA ASP A 66 15.24 23.66 17.97
C ASP A 66 16.56 23.91 17.24
N VAL A 67 16.53 24.63 16.10
CA VAL A 67 17.73 25.03 15.36
C VAL A 67 18.51 26.11 16.11
N ASP A 68 17.81 27.09 16.70
CA ASP A 68 18.42 28.14 17.50
C ASP A 68 19.03 27.58 18.81
N GLU A 69 18.37 26.59 19.43
CA GLU A 69 18.89 25.90 20.62
C GLU A 69 20.15 25.07 20.30
N LEU A 70 20.18 24.37 19.16
CA LEU A 70 21.37 23.66 18.69
C LEU A 70 22.52 24.61 18.33
N GLN A 71 22.24 25.76 17.71
CA GLN A 71 23.25 26.78 17.43
C GLN A 71 23.81 27.39 18.72
N MET A 72 22.98 27.64 19.73
CA MET A 72 23.43 28.14 21.02
C MET A 72 24.31 27.11 21.75
N GLN A 73 23.93 25.82 21.73
CA GLN A 73 24.74 24.74 22.29
C GLN A 73 26.10 24.60 21.59
N LEU A 74 26.14 24.69 20.26
CA LEU A 74 27.39 24.64 19.49
C LEU A 74 28.31 25.82 19.82
N THR A 75 27.74 27.01 20.01
CA THR A 75 28.50 28.22 20.36
C THR A 75 29.11 28.10 21.76
N GLN A 76 28.34 27.57 22.73
CA GLN A 76 28.81 27.30 24.08
C GLN A 76 29.94 26.25 24.11
N GLU A 77 29.85 25.19 23.30
CA GLU A 77 30.92 24.18 23.20
C GLU A 77 32.21 24.75 22.61
N LEU A 78 32.12 25.65 21.62
CA LEU A 78 33.29 26.31 21.03
C LEU A 78 34.01 27.23 22.04
N GLU A 79 33.27 27.98 22.86
CA GLU A 79 33.85 28.79 23.94
C GLU A 79 34.56 27.94 24.99
N ASN A 80 33.93 26.85 25.42
CA ASN A 80 34.52 25.89 26.37
C ASN A 80 35.82 25.28 25.81
N ASN A 81 35.86 24.99 24.51
CA ASN A 81 37.04 24.44 23.85
C ASN A 81 38.19 25.45 23.78
N MET A 82 37.89 26.72 23.49
CA MET A 82 38.89 27.81 23.56
C MET A 82 39.47 28.01 24.96
N GLU A 83 38.65 27.97 26.01
CA GLU A 83 39.13 28.06 27.40
C GLU A 83 40.01 26.88 27.78
N LEU A 84 39.67 25.67 27.31
CA LEU A 84 40.49 24.49 27.50
C LEU A 84 41.85 24.64 26.82
N GLN A 85 41.88 25.16 25.58
CA GLN A 85 43.14 25.40 24.88
C GLN A 85 44.02 26.43 25.60
N LYS A 86 43.44 27.52 26.13
CA LYS A 86 44.17 28.50 26.95
C LYS A 86 44.74 27.86 28.22
N SER A 87 43.95 27.02 28.90
CA SER A 87 44.38 26.30 30.11
C SER A 87 45.52 25.31 29.81
N LEU A 88 45.46 24.62 28.67
CA LEU A 88 46.46 23.66 28.23
C LEU A 88 47.76 24.35 27.81
N HIS A 89 47.67 25.53 27.20
CA HIS A 89 48.83 26.38 26.93
C HIS A 89 49.50 26.85 28.22
N GLY A 90 48.72 27.30 29.21
CA GLY A 90 49.23 27.68 30.53
C GLY A 90 49.90 26.52 31.28
N LEU A 91 49.35 25.30 31.17
CA LEU A 91 49.98 24.09 31.70
C LEU A 91 51.32 23.79 31.03
N ARG A 92 51.41 23.90 29.70
CA ARG A 92 52.69 23.70 28.97
C ARG A 92 53.77 24.68 29.43
N GLN A 93 53.42 25.94 29.65
CA GLN A 93 54.37 26.93 30.17
C GLN A 93 54.84 26.58 31.59
N ARG A 94 53.93 26.10 32.46
CA ARG A 94 54.28 25.65 33.82
C ARG A 94 55.19 24.42 33.82
N VAL A 95 54.96 23.45 32.92
CA VAL A 95 55.83 22.28 32.74
C VAL A 95 57.23 22.72 32.31
N MET A 96 57.33 23.54 31.26
CA MET A 96 58.63 24.04 30.77
C MET A 96 59.40 24.81 31.86
N ALA A 97 58.71 25.63 32.65
CA ALA A 97 59.33 26.34 33.76
C ALA A 97 59.78 25.40 34.89
N ALA A 98 59.03 24.35 35.19
CA ALA A 98 59.41 23.34 36.20
C ALA A 98 60.61 22.49 35.74
N GLU A 99 60.62 22.07 34.47
CA GLU A 99 61.75 21.36 33.85
C GLU A 99 63.02 22.21 33.84
N ALA A 100 62.91 23.50 33.49
CA ALA A 100 64.05 24.42 33.53
C ALA A 100 64.63 24.57 34.95
N ARG A 101 63.78 24.68 35.98
CA ARG A 101 64.22 24.75 37.39
C ARG A 101 64.86 23.44 37.86
N ALA A 102 64.32 22.30 37.45
CA ALA A 102 64.90 20.99 37.76
C ALA A 102 66.30 20.84 37.13
N LEU A 103 66.45 21.26 35.87
CA LEU A 103 67.74 21.26 35.17
C LEU A 103 68.76 22.17 35.87
N GLN A 104 68.32 23.34 36.34
CA GLN A 104 69.16 24.29 37.08
C GLN A 104 69.58 23.76 38.46
N ALA A 105 68.69 23.04 39.16
CA ALA A 105 69.02 22.37 40.42
C ALA A 105 70.02 21.22 40.21
N GLU A 106 69.90 20.48 39.11
CA GLU A 106 70.81 19.39 38.77
C GLU A 106 72.21 19.88 38.38
N THR A 107 72.31 21.04 37.71
CA THR A 107 73.61 21.69 37.44
C THR A 107 74.28 22.13 38.75
N LYS A 108 73.56 22.80 39.65
CA LYS A 108 74.08 23.17 40.98
C LYS A 108 74.53 21.97 41.80
N ARG A 109 73.79 20.86 41.73
CA ARG A 109 74.19 19.60 42.38
C ARG A 109 75.51 19.08 41.81
N ARG A 110 75.68 19.05 40.49
CA ARG A 110 76.93 18.59 39.85
C ARG A 110 78.12 19.49 40.18
N GLU A 111 77.89 20.80 40.25
CA GLU A 111 78.91 21.76 40.70
C GLU A 111 79.32 21.51 42.16
N ALA A 112 78.34 21.26 43.05
CA ALA A 112 78.61 20.90 44.44
C ALA A 112 79.31 19.54 44.58
N GLU A 113 78.93 18.53 43.79
CA GLU A 113 79.59 17.22 43.73
C GLU A 113 81.05 17.36 43.24
N SER A 114 81.30 18.16 42.21
CA SER A 114 82.65 18.45 41.71
C SER A 114 83.50 19.17 42.76
N ALA A 115 82.96 20.21 43.40
CA ALA A 115 83.64 20.94 44.46
C ALA A 115 83.95 20.04 45.67
N LEU A 116 83.06 19.10 45.99
CA LEU A 116 83.26 18.13 47.07
C LEU A 116 84.39 17.15 46.74
N VAL A 117 84.47 16.67 45.49
CA VAL A 117 85.58 15.82 45.02
C VAL A 117 86.92 16.56 45.11
N ASP A 118 86.97 17.83 44.76
CA ASP A 118 88.20 18.62 44.84
C ASP A 118 88.59 18.96 46.29
N ALA A 119 87.61 19.26 47.16
CA ALA A 119 87.86 19.47 48.59
C ALA A 119 88.36 18.20 49.30
N VAL A 120 87.83 17.02 48.93
CA VAL A 120 88.30 15.72 49.44
C VAL A 120 89.76 15.45 49.03
N LYS A 121 90.16 15.82 47.80
CA LYS A 121 91.56 15.69 47.36
C LYS A 121 92.52 16.59 48.15
N ASN A 122 92.04 17.76 48.61
CA ASN A 122 92.86 18.74 49.32
C ASN A 122 92.87 18.55 50.85
N GLY A 123 92.06 17.64 51.39
CA GLY A 123 92.08 17.26 52.81
C GLY A 123 91.41 18.25 53.78
N ASP A 124 90.68 19.25 53.27
CA ASP A 124 90.07 20.31 54.09
C ASP A 124 88.72 19.87 54.70
N SER A 125 88.78 19.29 55.90
CA SER A 125 87.63 18.73 56.63
C SER A 125 86.46 19.71 56.83
N ALA A 126 86.75 20.98 57.09
CA ALA A 126 85.71 22.01 57.27
C ALA A 126 84.95 22.31 55.96
N VAL A 127 85.67 22.36 54.84
CA VAL A 127 85.08 22.58 53.50
C VAL A 127 84.24 21.36 53.10
N ILE A 128 84.69 20.15 53.44
CA ILE A 128 83.95 18.90 53.18
C ILE A 128 82.62 18.86 53.93
N GLN A 129 82.58 19.31 55.19
CA GLN A 129 81.30 19.35 55.94
C GLN A 129 80.32 20.39 55.39
N GLU A 130 80.79 21.58 55.03
CA GLU A 130 79.93 22.62 54.47
C GLU A 130 79.39 22.20 53.08
N LEU A 131 80.24 21.61 52.24
CA LEU A 131 79.81 21.10 50.93
C LEU A 131 78.85 19.90 51.05
N LYS A 132 78.98 19.05 52.07
CA LYS A 132 77.98 17.99 52.35
C LYS A 132 76.62 18.58 52.71
N LYS A 133 76.58 19.61 53.55
CA LYS A 133 75.34 20.30 53.92
C LYS A 133 74.68 20.98 52.71
N GLN A 134 75.48 21.59 51.83
CA GLN A 134 74.99 22.15 50.57
C GLN A 134 74.45 21.06 49.62
N LEU A 135 75.10 19.89 49.57
CA LEU A 135 74.65 18.76 48.77
C LEU A 135 73.33 18.16 49.31
N ASP A 136 73.18 18.02 50.62
CA ASP A 136 71.94 17.54 51.25
C ASP A 136 70.77 18.51 51.01
N THR A 137 71.03 19.81 51.07
CA THR A 137 70.03 20.85 50.75
C THR A 137 69.63 20.79 49.27
N ALA A 138 70.60 20.62 48.37
CA ALA A 138 70.34 20.47 46.93
C ALA A 138 69.57 19.17 46.59
N LEU A 139 69.78 18.10 47.36
CA LEU A 139 69.02 16.85 47.22
C LEU A 139 67.56 17.03 47.67
N GLN A 140 67.32 17.71 48.80
CA GLN A 140 65.96 18.04 49.25
C GLN A 140 65.22 18.94 48.25
N ASP A 141 65.90 19.95 47.70
CA ASP A 141 65.34 20.81 46.65
C ASP A 141 65.01 20.02 45.38
N LYS A 142 65.87 19.06 44.98
CA LYS A 142 65.62 18.18 43.84
C LYS A 142 64.41 17.26 44.08
N GLU A 143 64.25 16.72 45.28
CA GLU A 143 63.08 15.90 45.62
C GLU A 143 61.78 16.72 45.61
N ALA A 144 61.81 17.94 46.16
CA ALA A 144 60.68 18.86 46.12
C ALA A 144 60.30 19.25 44.68
N LEU A 145 61.29 19.54 43.83
CA LEU A 145 61.11 19.81 42.40
C LEU A 145 60.56 18.60 41.64
N ASN A 146 61.07 17.40 41.89
CA ASN A 146 60.56 16.17 41.28
C ASN A 146 59.09 15.90 41.67
N LYS A 147 58.71 16.20 42.91
CA LYS A 147 57.31 16.10 43.37
C LYS A 147 56.43 17.13 42.64
N GLY A 148 56.94 18.36 42.46
CA GLY A 148 56.29 19.40 41.66
C GLY A 148 56.10 18.99 40.20
N VAL A 149 57.14 18.47 39.55
CA VAL A 149 57.07 17.98 38.15
C VAL A 149 56.04 16.86 38.02
N ARG A 150 56.03 15.87 38.93
CA ARG A 150 55.02 14.79 38.92
C ARG A 150 53.59 15.32 38.99
N ASN A 151 53.33 16.30 39.84
CA ASN A 151 51.99 16.89 39.96
C ASN A 151 51.58 17.63 38.68
N VAL A 152 52.48 18.39 38.06
CA VAL A 152 52.18 19.08 36.80
C VAL A 152 52.01 18.09 35.63
N THR A 153 52.75 16.97 35.62
CA THR A 153 52.54 15.90 34.63
C THR A 153 51.18 15.23 34.78
N LEU A 154 50.73 14.99 36.02
CA LEU A 154 49.37 14.48 36.28
C LEU A 154 48.30 15.45 35.80
N GLU A 155 48.43 16.76 36.09
CA GLU A 155 47.52 17.80 35.59
C GLU A 155 47.48 17.83 34.05
N LYS A 156 48.64 17.66 33.39
CA LYS A 156 48.74 17.58 31.94
C LYS A 156 48.02 16.35 31.39
N ASP A 157 48.22 15.17 31.97
CA ASP A 157 47.58 13.93 31.51
C ASP A 157 46.05 13.96 31.70
N GLU A 158 45.59 14.61 32.76
CA GLU A 158 44.16 14.83 33.01
C GLU A 158 43.54 15.83 32.02
N ALA A 159 44.26 16.91 31.70
CA ALA A 159 43.85 17.85 30.65
C ALA A 159 43.81 17.17 29.25
N ILE A 160 44.77 16.32 28.93
CA ILE A 160 44.77 15.53 27.68
C ILE A 160 43.56 14.59 27.63
N ARG A 161 43.21 13.93 28.73
CA ARG A 161 42.00 13.09 28.81
C ARG A 161 40.72 13.89 28.56
N ARG A 162 40.60 15.10 29.13
CA ARG A 162 39.45 16.00 28.88
C ARG A 162 39.35 16.42 27.42
N VAL A 163 40.46 16.80 26.78
CA VAL A 163 40.47 17.16 25.35
C VAL A 163 40.01 15.99 24.48
N LYS A 164 40.50 14.78 24.73
CA LYS A 164 40.08 13.59 23.97
C LYS A 164 38.58 13.28 24.15
N SER A 165 38.06 13.44 25.36
CA SER A 165 36.63 13.28 25.63
C SER A 165 35.78 14.30 24.89
N LEU A 166 36.23 15.56 24.82
CA LEU A 166 35.52 16.62 24.11
C LEU A 166 35.60 16.44 22.58
N GLN A 167 36.72 15.97 22.03
CA GLN A 167 36.80 15.60 20.62
C GLN A 167 35.82 14.49 20.26
N ALA A 168 35.72 13.45 21.07
CA ALA A 168 34.78 12.37 20.84
C ALA A 168 33.31 12.84 20.92
N ALA A 169 33.00 13.78 21.81
CA ALA A 169 31.68 14.40 21.88
C ALA A 169 31.37 15.22 20.62
N HIS A 170 32.33 16.01 20.14
CA HIS A 170 32.20 16.82 18.92
C HIS A 170 31.99 15.96 17.66
N GLU A 171 32.76 14.88 17.50
CA GLU A 171 32.57 13.93 16.40
C GLU A 171 31.18 13.25 16.46
N ALA A 172 30.64 13.04 17.66
CA ALA A 172 29.29 12.48 17.83
C ALA A 172 28.20 13.49 17.47
N THR A 173 28.36 14.78 17.77
CA THR A 173 27.44 15.85 17.34
C THR A 173 27.49 16.07 15.84
N GLU A 174 28.66 16.09 15.20
CA GLU A 174 28.77 16.19 13.73
C GLU A 174 28.03 15.05 13.02
N ARG A 175 28.16 13.80 13.49
CA ARG A 175 27.43 12.66 12.93
C ARG A 175 25.91 12.81 13.10
N ARG A 176 25.45 13.37 14.22
CA ARG A 176 24.02 13.66 14.42
C ARG A 176 23.53 14.71 13.44
N CYS A 177 24.30 15.77 13.19
CA CYS A 177 23.97 16.79 12.21
C CYS A 177 23.88 16.21 10.78
N GLN A 178 24.82 15.34 10.37
CA GLN A 178 24.76 14.66 9.07
C GLN A 178 23.49 13.81 8.91
N VAL A 179 23.10 13.06 9.94
CA VAL A 179 21.87 12.26 9.90
C VAL A 179 20.62 13.13 9.75
N VAL A 180 20.60 14.32 10.38
CA VAL A 180 19.49 15.28 10.25
C VAL A 180 19.43 15.86 8.83
N GLU A 181 20.56 16.22 8.23
CA GLU A 181 20.61 16.71 6.84
C GLU A 181 20.14 15.64 5.84
N GLU A 182 20.57 14.39 6.01
CA GLU A 182 20.11 13.27 5.18
C GLU A 182 18.61 13.00 5.33
N ALA A 183 18.08 13.09 6.56
CA ALA A 183 16.65 12.97 6.83
C ALA A 183 15.84 14.09 6.17
N GLN A 184 16.32 15.33 6.24
CA GLN A 184 15.71 16.49 5.56
C GLN A 184 15.72 16.34 4.03
N ALA A 185 16.83 15.85 3.46
CA ALA A 185 16.91 15.59 2.02
C ALA A 185 15.95 14.48 1.56
N MET A 186 15.79 13.43 2.35
CA MET A 186 14.80 12.37 2.09
C MET A 186 13.36 12.87 2.20
N ALA A 187 13.06 13.71 3.20
CA ALA A 187 11.74 14.33 3.34
C ALA A 187 11.41 15.23 2.13
N GLY A 188 12.37 16.04 1.66
CA GLY A 188 12.21 16.87 0.47
C GLY A 188 11.95 16.06 -0.80
N LYS A 189 12.62 14.92 -0.98
CA LYS A 189 12.33 14.00 -2.11
C LYS A 189 10.91 13.43 -2.04
N ARG A 190 10.47 13.00 -0.87
CA ARG A 190 9.12 12.44 -0.67
C ARG A 190 8.03 13.46 -0.95
N LEU A 191 8.23 14.72 -0.55
CA LEU A 191 7.32 15.82 -0.86
C LEU A 191 7.21 16.06 -2.38
N LEU A 192 8.34 16.10 -3.09
CA LEU A 192 8.35 16.28 -4.55
C LEU A 192 7.67 15.11 -5.29
N GLU A 193 7.81 13.87 -4.79
CA GLU A 193 7.13 12.70 -5.35
C GLU A 193 5.63 12.73 -5.06
N ALA A 194 5.22 13.17 -3.87
CA ALA A 194 3.81 13.37 -3.53
C ALA A 194 3.15 14.44 -4.40
N GLU A 195 3.82 15.57 -4.66
CA GLU A 195 3.32 16.62 -5.57
C GLU A 195 3.15 16.10 -7.00
N LYS A 196 4.09 15.27 -7.49
CA LYS A 196 3.96 14.63 -8.81
C LYS A 196 2.80 13.64 -8.86
N ALA A 197 2.58 12.86 -7.80
CA ALA A 197 1.46 11.93 -7.70
C ALA A 197 0.13 12.68 -7.67
N GLN A 198 0.05 13.79 -6.92
CA GLN A 198 -1.12 14.67 -6.87
C GLN A 198 -1.42 15.30 -8.24
N GLY A 199 -0.39 15.77 -8.95
CA GLY A 199 -0.54 16.29 -10.31
C GLY A 199 -1.03 15.24 -11.31
N ALA A 200 -0.59 13.99 -11.18
CA ALA A 200 -1.07 12.87 -12.00
C ALA A 200 -2.53 12.52 -11.69
N ALA A 201 -2.93 12.53 -10.41
CA ALA A 201 -4.30 12.30 -9.99
C ALA A 201 -5.26 13.39 -10.51
N LEU A 202 -4.86 14.66 -10.46
CA LEU A 202 -5.61 15.78 -11.05
C LEU A 202 -5.80 15.61 -12.56
N ALA A 203 -4.73 15.26 -13.28
CA ALA A 203 -4.82 15.01 -14.72
C ALA A 203 -5.70 13.80 -15.08
N GLN A 204 -5.81 12.81 -14.20
CA GLN A 204 -6.73 11.68 -14.37
C GLN A 204 -8.18 12.09 -14.10
N ALA A 205 -8.42 12.92 -13.09
CA ALA A 205 -9.75 13.48 -12.81
C ALA A 205 -10.28 14.31 -13.99
N ASP A 206 -9.44 15.14 -14.61
CA ASP A 206 -9.80 15.92 -15.80
C ASP A 206 -10.21 15.01 -16.98
N ARG A 207 -9.47 13.92 -17.22
CA ARG A 207 -9.84 12.94 -18.27
C ARG A 207 -11.17 12.26 -17.99
N MET A 208 -11.41 11.85 -16.73
CA MET A 208 -12.69 11.24 -16.36
C MET A 208 -13.84 12.25 -16.52
N GLN A 209 -13.60 13.53 -16.27
CA GLN A 209 -14.59 14.58 -16.48
C GLN A 209 -14.88 14.78 -17.97
N ASP A 210 -13.87 14.76 -18.83
CA ASP A 210 -14.03 14.82 -20.28
C ASP A 210 -14.79 13.61 -20.84
N GLU A 211 -14.49 12.40 -20.36
CA GLU A 211 -15.24 11.18 -20.71
C GLU A 211 -16.70 11.26 -20.26
N ASN A 212 -16.96 11.78 -19.06
CA ASN A 212 -18.31 11.96 -18.55
C ASN A 212 -19.09 12.98 -19.40
N ASN A 213 -18.43 14.04 -19.86
CA ASN A 213 -19.02 15.01 -20.79
C ASN A 213 -19.31 14.38 -22.16
N ALA A 214 -18.40 13.57 -22.70
CA ALA A 214 -18.63 12.83 -23.95
C ALA A 214 -19.80 11.83 -23.84
N LEU A 215 -19.92 11.14 -22.70
CA LEU A 215 -21.05 10.24 -22.43
C LEU A 215 -22.38 11.00 -22.32
N LYS A 216 -22.39 12.20 -21.71
CA LYS A 216 -23.57 13.07 -21.69
C LYS A 216 -23.99 13.50 -23.09
N GLU A 217 -23.04 13.85 -23.95
CA GLU A 217 -23.34 14.17 -25.35
C GLU A 217 -23.92 12.97 -26.12
N GLN A 218 -23.39 11.76 -25.89
CA GLN A 218 -23.93 10.53 -26.48
C GLN A 218 -25.35 10.23 -25.99
N LEU A 219 -25.61 10.39 -24.69
CA LEU A 219 -26.94 10.23 -24.10
C LEU A 219 -27.93 11.22 -24.70
N PHE A 220 -27.52 12.49 -24.87
CA PHE A 220 -28.35 13.51 -25.49
C PHE A 220 -28.64 13.19 -26.97
N ALA A 221 -27.65 12.70 -27.71
CA ALA A 221 -27.84 12.26 -29.10
C ALA A 221 -28.80 11.06 -29.22
N LEU A 222 -28.71 10.09 -28.30
CA LEU A 222 -29.62 8.95 -28.24
C LEU A 222 -31.05 9.35 -27.86
N GLN A 223 -31.21 10.26 -26.89
CA GLN A 223 -32.53 10.81 -26.54
C GLN A 223 -33.16 11.51 -27.74
N LYS A 224 -32.39 12.37 -28.42
CA LYS A 224 -32.86 13.05 -29.62
C LYS A 224 -33.23 12.07 -30.74
N SER A 225 -32.43 11.03 -30.97
CA SER A 225 -32.75 9.98 -31.94
C SER A 225 -34.01 9.18 -31.56
N SER A 226 -34.24 8.94 -30.27
CA SER A 226 -35.43 8.25 -29.77
C SER A 226 -36.69 9.11 -29.96
N GLU A 227 -36.61 10.41 -29.67
CA GLU A 227 -37.68 11.38 -29.91
C GLU A 227 -38.01 11.50 -31.40
N GLU A 228 -37.00 11.53 -32.27
CA GLU A 228 -37.19 11.53 -33.72
C GLU A 228 -37.84 10.23 -34.22
N ALA A 229 -37.48 9.07 -33.66
CA ALA A 229 -38.10 7.79 -33.98
C ALA A 229 -39.56 7.71 -33.51
N LEU A 230 -39.86 8.23 -32.31
CA LEU A 230 -41.23 8.34 -31.80
C LEU A 230 -42.07 9.27 -32.69
N ALA A 231 -41.54 10.43 -33.08
CA ALA A 231 -42.22 11.35 -33.98
C ALA A 231 -42.47 10.73 -35.37
N GLN A 232 -41.58 9.88 -35.87
CA GLN A 232 -41.78 9.12 -37.10
C GLN A 232 -42.84 8.02 -36.94
N ALA A 233 -42.84 7.32 -35.81
CA ALA A 233 -43.85 6.32 -35.49
C ALA A 233 -45.25 6.94 -35.38
N ASP A 234 -45.37 8.12 -34.76
CA ASP A 234 -46.62 8.87 -34.68
C ASP A 234 -47.09 9.36 -36.05
N LYS A 235 -46.17 9.85 -36.90
CA LYS A 235 -46.50 10.19 -38.30
C LYS A 235 -47.00 8.96 -39.08
N ALA A 236 -46.38 7.80 -38.90
CA ALA A 236 -46.81 6.55 -39.54
C ALA A 236 -48.19 6.08 -39.02
N LYS A 237 -48.43 6.20 -37.71
CA LYS A 237 -49.71 5.90 -37.06
C LYS A 237 -50.81 6.83 -37.58
N HIS A 238 -50.56 8.13 -37.67
CA HIS A 238 -51.50 9.10 -38.23
C HIS A 238 -51.76 8.85 -39.73
N ALA A 239 -50.74 8.48 -40.51
CA ALA A 239 -50.92 8.09 -41.91
C ALA A 239 -51.80 6.83 -42.05
N ALA A 240 -51.62 5.84 -41.18
CA ALA A 240 -52.44 4.63 -41.15
C ALA A 240 -53.89 4.91 -40.72
N ILE A 241 -54.10 5.79 -39.73
CA ILE A 241 -55.43 6.26 -39.33
C ILE A 241 -56.10 6.98 -40.50
N ARG A 242 -55.42 7.92 -41.15
CA ARG A 242 -55.95 8.66 -42.29
C ARG A 242 -56.31 7.76 -43.47
N LYS A 243 -55.52 6.71 -43.71
CA LYS A 243 -55.84 5.68 -44.71
C LYS A 243 -57.13 4.92 -44.37
N LYS A 244 -57.29 4.50 -43.10
CA LYS A 244 -58.53 3.86 -42.63
C LYS A 244 -59.73 4.80 -42.66
N GLU A 245 -59.53 6.09 -42.39
CA GLU A 245 -60.57 7.12 -42.49
C GLU A 245 -61.05 7.29 -43.94
N LEU A 246 -60.13 7.29 -44.91
CA LEU A 246 -60.45 7.32 -46.34
C LEU A 246 -61.20 6.06 -46.80
N GLU A 247 -60.78 4.88 -46.33
CA GLU A 247 -61.50 3.62 -46.58
C GLU A 247 -62.91 3.64 -45.96
N ARG A 248 -63.07 4.24 -44.76
CA ARG A 248 -64.36 4.44 -44.12
C ARG A 248 -65.25 5.40 -44.92
N GLN A 249 -64.69 6.50 -45.43
CA GLN A 249 -65.41 7.45 -46.28
C GLN A 249 -65.85 6.82 -47.61
N ASP A 250 -65.01 6.00 -48.24
CA ASP A 250 -65.35 5.28 -49.47
C ASP A 250 -66.48 4.28 -49.22
N LEU A 251 -66.43 3.53 -48.11
CA LEU A 251 -67.52 2.64 -47.69
C LEU A 251 -68.80 3.41 -47.36
N GLN A 252 -68.71 4.58 -46.73
CA GLN A 252 -69.85 5.41 -46.40
C GLN A 252 -70.52 5.99 -47.64
N THR A 253 -69.72 6.39 -48.64
CA THR A 253 -70.23 6.82 -49.96
C THR A 253 -70.95 5.68 -50.67
N ARG A 254 -70.43 4.44 -50.60
CA ARG A 254 -71.10 3.25 -51.15
C ARG A 254 -72.39 2.90 -50.41
N ILE A 255 -72.46 3.15 -49.10
CA ILE A 255 -73.70 2.99 -48.33
C ILE A 255 -74.73 4.03 -48.79
N GLU A 256 -74.34 5.30 -48.93
CA GLU A 256 -75.21 6.36 -49.44
C GLU A 256 -75.70 6.07 -50.88
N ASP A 257 -74.85 5.51 -51.74
CA ASP A 257 -75.23 5.06 -53.09
C ASP A 257 -76.24 3.89 -53.05
N ILE A 258 -76.08 2.96 -52.10
CA ILE A 258 -77.01 1.84 -51.89
C ILE A 258 -78.34 2.35 -51.30
N GLU A 259 -78.30 3.31 -50.37
CA GLU A 259 -79.49 3.95 -49.81
C GLU A 259 -80.25 4.73 -50.88
N ALA A 260 -79.56 5.48 -51.74
CA ALA A 260 -80.17 6.14 -52.91
C ALA A 260 -80.76 5.14 -53.92
N ALA A 261 -80.16 3.96 -54.08
CA ALA A 261 -80.71 2.87 -54.88
C ALA A 261 -81.95 2.23 -54.23
N LEU A 262 -82.02 2.19 -52.89
CA LEU A 262 -83.16 1.70 -52.12
C LEU A 262 -84.32 2.71 -52.12
N ASP A 263 -84.06 4.01 -52.05
CA ASP A 263 -85.07 5.06 -52.19
C ASP A 263 -85.70 5.06 -53.60
N ASN A 264 -84.90 4.77 -54.63
CA ASN A 264 -85.43 4.52 -55.99
C ASN A 264 -86.31 3.26 -56.08
N ARG A 265 -86.10 2.26 -55.21
CA ARG A 265 -86.95 1.05 -55.12
C ARG A 265 -88.28 1.33 -54.43
N ASP A 266 -88.31 2.21 -53.42
CA ASP A 266 -89.56 2.60 -52.75
C ASP A 266 -90.37 3.63 -53.57
N GLY A 267 -89.71 4.42 -54.43
CA GLY A 267 -90.35 5.15 -55.52
C GLY A 267 -91.07 4.24 -56.54
N ALA A 268 -90.53 3.05 -56.82
CA ALA A 268 -91.18 2.05 -57.68
C ALA A 268 -92.37 1.36 -57.01
N LYS A 269 -92.36 1.19 -55.67
CA LYS A 269 -93.51 0.68 -54.91
C LYS A 269 -94.67 1.69 -54.80
N SER A 270 -94.37 2.99 -54.69
CA SER A 270 -95.42 4.02 -54.67
C SER A 270 -96.16 4.11 -56.01
N ARG A 271 -95.45 4.02 -57.15
CA ARG A 271 -96.08 3.94 -58.49
C ARG A 271 -96.92 2.67 -58.69
N MET A 272 -96.54 1.57 -58.05
CA MET A 272 -97.31 0.32 -58.07
C MET A 272 -98.58 0.39 -57.22
N ASN A 273 -98.60 1.20 -56.16
CA ASN A 273 -99.79 1.44 -55.33
C ASN A 273 -100.75 2.48 -55.95
N GLU A 274 -100.25 3.50 -56.66
CA GLU A 274 -101.09 4.40 -57.48
C GLU A 274 -101.77 3.65 -58.63
N ALA A 275 -101.05 2.78 -59.35
CA ALA A 275 -101.65 1.91 -60.38
C ALA A 275 -102.72 0.94 -59.81
N ARG A 276 -102.60 0.55 -58.53
CA ARG A 276 -103.57 -0.32 -57.84
C ARG A 276 -104.82 0.45 -57.38
N GLN A 277 -104.68 1.74 -57.06
CA GLN A 277 -105.78 2.65 -56.73
C GLN A 277 -106.57 3.08 -57.98
N GLU A 278 -105.90 3.28 -59.13
CA GLU A 278 -106.59 3.51 -60.41
C GLU A 278 -107.35 2.27 -60.91
N ALA A 279 -106.81 1.05 -60.70
CA ALA A 279 -107.51 -0.19 -61.03
C ALA A 279 -108.79 -0.42 -60.19
N THR A 280 -108.82 0.02 -58.92
CA THR A 280 -110.02 -0.07 -58.06
C THR A 280 -111.05 1.03 -58.33
N ALA A 281 -110.61 2.20 -58.82
CA ALA A 281 -111.51 3.26 -59.27
C ALA A 281 -112.26 2.89 -60.57
N LEU A 282 -111.59 2.20 -61.51
CA LEU A 282 -112.21 1.70 -62.74
C LEU A 282 -113.22 0.56 -62.49
N GLN A 283 -113.03 -0.24 -61.44
CA GLN A 283 -113.95 -1.32 -61.08
C GLN A 283 -115.26 -0.82 -60.43
N ARG A 284 -115.24 0.32 -59.72
CA ARG A 284 -116.45 0.97 -59.20
C ARG A 284 -117.23 1.76 -60.26
N ALA A 285 -116.54 2.32 -61.27
CA ALA A 285 -117.20 2.98 -62.39
C ALA A 285 -117.98 2.00 -63.30
N LEU A 286 -117.57 0.72 -63.36
CA LEU A 286 -118.27 -0.34 -64.09
C LEU A 286 -119.53 -0.85 -63.36
N GLU A 287 -119.57 -0.83 -62.03
CA GLU A 287 -120.76 -1.21 -61.25
C GLU A 287 -121.85 -0.11 -61.26
N ASP A 288 -121.45 1.17 -61.35
CA ASP A 288 -122.37 2.32 -61.38
C ASP A 288 -123.05 2.55 -62.76
N LEU A 289 -122.48 1.97 -63.83
CA LEU A 289 -123.06 1.94 -65.18
C LEU A 289 -124.08 0.80 -65.37
N GLY A 290 -124.05 -0.24 -64.53
CA GLY A 290 -125.00 -1.36 -64.55
C GLY A 290 -126.37 -1.02 -63.95
N VAL A 291 -126.42 -0.08 -62.99
CA VAL A 291 -127.67 0.33 -62.31
C VAL A 291 -128.47 1.36 -63.12
N LYS A 292 -127.78 2.19 -63.92
CA LYS A 292 -128.43 3.24 -64.75
C LYS A 292 -129.00 2.74 -66.08
N TYR A 293 -128.75 1.48 -66.46
CA TYR A 293 -129.31 0.87 -67.67
C TYR A 293 -130.70 0.23 -67.43
N GLN A 294 -131.01 -0.19 -66.20
CA GLN A 294 -132.28 -0.85 -65.85
C GLN A 294 -133.43 0.12 -65.47
N GLU A 295 -133.12 1.39 -65.18
CA GLU A 295 -134.14 2.42 -64.86
C GLU A 295 -134.63 3.21 -66.08
N SER A 296 -133.86 3.29 -67.17
CA SER A 296 -134.30 3.97 -68.41
C SER A 296 -135.22 3.12 -69.30
N GLU A 297 -135.26 1.80 -69.08
CA GLU A 297 -136.09 0.86 -69.86
C GLU A 297 -137.53 0.72 -69.30
N ARG A 298 -137.77 1.10 -68.04
CA ARG A 298 -139.12 1.11 -67.42
C ARG A 298 -139.89 2.42 -67.64
N GLN A 299 -139.24 3.48 -68.09
CA GLN A 299 -139.86 4.79 -68.33
C GLN A 299 -140.24 5.06 -69.81
N LEU A 300 -139.97 4.12 -70.74
CA LEU A 300 -140.19 4.29 -72.18
C LEU A 300 -141.28 3.39 -72.80
N GLN A 301 -142.16 2.78 -71.99
CA GLN A 301 -143.33 2.03 -72.48
C GLN A 301 -144.70 2.51 -71.97
N ALA A 302 -144.74 3.49 -71.05
CA ALA A 302 -146.00 3.99 -70.47
C ALA A 302 -146.49 5.34 -71.03
N GLU A 303 -145.71 6.05 -71.85
CA GLU A 303 -146.06 7.40 -72.35
C GLU A 303 -145.99 7.51 -73.89
N ARG A 304 -146.52 6.49 -74.58
CA ARG A 304 -147.03 6.64 -75.95
C ARG A 304 -148.50 7.06 -75.93
N THR A 305 -148.67 8.35 -75.65
CA THR A 305 -149.52 9.28 -76.42
C THR A 305 -150.97 8.89 -76.74
N ALA A 306 -151.91 9.50 -76.02
CA ALA A 306 -153.19 9.94 -76.60
C ALA A 306 -153.61 11.29 -75.96
N MET A 307 -153.20 12.39 -76.59
CA MET A 307 -153.80 13.72 -76.46
C MET A 307 -153.82 14.35 -77.86
N ALA A 308 -155.01 14.43 -78.44
CA ALA A 308 -155.45 15.43 -79.41
C ALA A 308 -156.99 15.44 -79.28
N GLU A 309 -157.55 16.47 -78.64
CA GLU A 309 -158.22 17.60 -79.31
C GLU A 309 -159.47 17.17 -80.10
N GLU A 310 -160.59 17.85 -80.18
CA GLU A 310 -161.23 19.03 -79.60
C GLU A 310 -162.61 19.09 -80.32
N LYS A 311 -163.61 19.80 -79.74
CA LYS A 311 -164.97 20.12 -80.24
C LYS A 311 -166.09 19.09 -79.94
N ASP A 312 -167.28 19.49 -79.49
CA ASP A 312 -167.97 20.78 -79.65
C ASP A 312 -168.89 21.15 -78.48
N LEU A 313 -169.08 22.46 -78.40
CA LEU A 313 -169.98 23.23 -77.56
C LEU A 313 -171.48 22.89 -77.74
N ALA A 314 -172.21 23.29 -76.71
CA ALA A 314 -173.58 23.80 -76.77
C ALA A 314 -174.74 22.79 -76.81
N ARG A 315 -175.26 22.51 -75.60
CA ARG A 315 -176.64 22.84 -75.22
C ARG A 315 -176.69 23.05 -73.71
N LEU A 316 -176.51 24.30 -73.29
CA LEU A 316 -177.58 25.15 -72.75
C LEU A 316 -178.08 24.66 -71.38
N MET A 317 -177.60 25.31 -70.32
CA MET A 317 -178.28 26.47 -69.72
C MET A 317 -179.58 26.09 -69.02
N SER A 318 -179.47 25.78 -67.72
CA SER A 318 -180.59 25.90 -66.79
C SER A 318 -180.16 26.02 -65.32
N THR A 319 -179.01 25.47 -64.91
CA THR A 319 -178.67 25.36 -63.47
C THR A 319 -177.48 26.20 -63.02
N LEU A 320 -177.29 27.37 -63.62
CA LEU A 320 -176.22 28.33 -63.29
C LEU A 320 -176.71 29.55 -62.47
N SER A 321 -177.93 29.54 -61.94
CA SER A 321 -178.47 30.72 -61.24
C SER A 321 -178.41 30.70 -59.71
N ASN A 322 -178.18 29.54 -59.05
CA ASN A 322 -178.32 29.44 -57.58
C ASN A 322 -177.04 29.06 -56.81
N GLY A 323 -175.88 28.91 -57.47
CA GLY A 323 -174.65 28.41 -56.82
C GLY A 323 -173.56 29.46 -56.53
N LEU A 324 -173.71 30.69 -57.04
CA LEU A 324 -172.64 31.68 -57.03
C LEU A 324 -172.57 32.51 -55.74
N GLU A 325 -173.63 32.57 -54.93
CA GLU A 325 -173.60 33.29 -53.64
C GLU A 325 -172.91 32.53 -52.50
N GLN A 326 -172.76 31.20 -52.59
CA GLN A 326 -172.12 30.39 -51.54
C GLN A 326 -170.57 30.38 -51.64
N ARG A 327 -169.99 30.69 -52.81
CA ARG A 327 -168.54 30.60 -53.05
C ARG A 327 -167.75 31.85 -52.63
N LEU A 328 -168.43 32.99 -52.47
CA LEU A 328 -167.81 34.24 -52.02
C LEU A 328 -167.58 34.28 -50.49
N LYS A 329 -168.30 33.47 -49.70
CA LYS A 329 -168.09 33.38 -48.24
C LYS A 329 -166.88 32.51 -47.86
N ASN A 330 -166.60 31.44 -48.60
CA ASN A 330 -165.51 30.49 -48.29
C ASN A 330 -164.12 30.94 -48.76
N THR A 331 -164.00 32.01 -49.53
CA THR A 331 -162.71 32.52 -50.04
C THR A 331 -162.10 33.58 -49.11
N ASN A 332 -162.91 34.28 -48.32
CA ASN A 332 -162.41 35.27 -47.36
C ASN A 332 -161.80 34.63 -46.10
N ASP A 333 -162.33 33.50 -45.62
CA ASP A 333 -161.81 32.84 -44.41
C ASP A 333 -160.45 32.14 -44.65
N ARG A 334 -160.15 31.72 -45.90
CA ARG A 334 -158.86 31.10 -46.27
C ARG A 334 -157.71 32.10 -46.44
N LEU A 335 -158.02 33.39 -46.65
CA LEU A 335 -156.98 34.42 -46.78
C LEU A 335 -156.41 34.81 -45.41
N LEU A 336 -157.24 34.77 -44.35
CA LEU A 336 -156.83 35.10 -42.99
C LEU A 336 -155.91 34.03 -42.36
N GLU A 337 -156.16 32.74 -42.63
CA GLU A 337 -155.28 31.64 -42.17
C GLU A 337 -153.89 31.67 -42.84
N ALA A 338 -153.81 32.09 -44.10
CA ALA A 338 -152.55 32.17 -44.83
C ALA A 338 -151.63 33.31 -44.32
N GLU A 339 -152.21 34.43 -43.86
CA GLU A 339 -151.43 35.52 -43.24
C GLU A 339 -150.89 35.12 -41.86
N GLN A 340 -151.66 34.38 -41.07
CA GLN A 340 -151.22 33.87 -39.76
C GLN A 340 -150.03 32.89 -39.90
N GLN A 341 -150.07 32.00 -40.90
CA GLN A 341 -148.95 31.08 -41.18
C GLN A 341 -147.68 31.81 -41.61
N ARG A 342 -147.81 32.94 -42.33
CA ARG A 342 -146.66 33.74 -42.75
C ARG A 342 -145.94 34.39 -41.57
N THR A 343 -146.67 34.82 -40.54
CA THR A 343 -146.05 35.38 -39.33
C THR A 343 -145.30 34.34 -38.50
N ASP A 344 -145.81 33.11 -38.41
CA ASP A 344 -145.15 32.04 -37.67
C ASP A 344 -143.84 31.57 -38.36
N LEU A 345 -143.84 31.51 -39.69
CA LEU A 345 -142.64 31.20 -40.48
C LEU A 345 -141.54 32.27 -40.32
N ASN A 346 -141.90 33.55 -40.32
CA ASN A 346 -140.93 34.63 -40.12
C ASN A 346 -140.32 34.61 -38.70
N MET A 347 -141.10 34.24 -37.69
CA MET A 347 -140.60 34.03 -36.32
C MET A 347 -139.66 32.82 -36.20
N ALA A 348 -139.92 31.74 -36.96
CA ALA A 348 -139.05 30.56 -37.00
C ALA A 348 -137.71 30.86 -37.70
N LEU A 349 -137.74 31.63 -38.80
CA LEU A 349 -136.53 32.02 -39.53
C LEU A 349 -135.61 32.88 -38.66
N LEU A 350 -136.17 33.81 -37.88
CA LEU A 350 -135.39 34.65 -36.96
C LEU A 350 -134.69 33.81 -35.88
N LYS A 351 -135.34 32.76 -35.37
CA LYS A 351 -134.74 31.84 -34.39
C LYS A 351 -133.59 31.03 -34.98
N GLU A 352 -133.69 30.61 -36.24
CA GLU A 352 -132.58 29.92 -36.92
C GLU A 352 -131.41 30.86 -37.22
N GLN A 353 -131.66 32.11 -37.62
CA GLN A 353 -130.61 33.11 -37.78
C GLN A 353 -129.87 33.41 -36.48
N GLN A 354 -130.57 33.42 -35.33
CA GLN A 354 -129.94 33.54 -34.02
C GLN A 354 -129.06 32.32 -33.67
N LYS A 355 -129.49 31.10 -34.00
CA LYS A 355 -128.67 29.90 -33.80
C LYS A 355 -127.42 29.91 -34.66
N GLU A 356 -127.53 30.33 -35.92
CA GLU A 356 -126.38 30.39 -36.83
C GLU A 356 -125.32 31.37 -36.32
N ALA A 357 -125.74 32.54 -35.80
CA ALA A 357 -124.83 33.48 -35.16
C ALA A 357 -124.10 32.87 -33.95
N THR A 358 -124.81 32.14 -33.07
CA THR A 358 -124.18 31.47 -31.92
C THR A 358 -123.20 30.37 -32.34
N LEU A 359 -123.48 29.63 -33.42
CA LEU A 359 -122.59 28.61 -33.94
C LEU A 359 -121.32 29.20 -34.58
N GLN A 360 -121.43 30.35 -35.25
CA GLN A 360 -120.26 31.07 -35.77
C GLN A 360 -119.34 31.56 -34.65
N GLU A 361 -119.91 32.05 -33.56
CA GLU A 361 -119.13 32.49 -32.39
C GLU A 361 -118.41 31.30 -31.71
N GLN A 362 -119.10 30.16 -31.56
CA GLN A 362 -118.49 28.91 -31.08
C GLN A 362 -117.36 28.41 -32.01
N LEU A 363 -117.54 28.52 -33.33
CA LEU A 363 -116.50 28.14 -34.29
C LEU A 363 -115.26 29.03 -34.16
N GLN A 364 -115.44 30.34 -34.00
CA GLN A 364 -114.33 31.27 -33.79
C GLN A 364 -113.60 31.00 -32.48
N GLN A 365 -114.34 30.67 -31.41
CA GLN A 365 -113.74 30.29 -30.13
C GLN A 365 -112.91 29.00 -30.27
N LEU A 366 -113.45 27.96 -30.91
CA LEU A 366 -112.72 26.71 -31.16
C LEU A 366 -111.48 26.91 -32.03
N GLN A 367 -111.53 27.81 -33.02
CA GLN A 367 -110.36 28.16 -33.82
C GLN A 367 -109.30 28.90 -33.00
N HIS A 368 -109.70 29.74 -32.05
CA HIS A 368 -108.77 30.39 -31.14
C HIS A 368 -108.12 29.36 -30.19
N ASP A 369 -108.92 28.49 -29.60
CA ASP A 369 -108.46 27.45 -28.68
C ASP A 369 -107.50 26.49 -29.40
N HIS A 370 -107.83 26.05 -30.62
CA HIS A 370 -106.95 25.22 -31.43
C HIS A 370 -105.60 25.89 -31.74
N LYS A 371 -105.58 27.20 -31.98
CA LYS A 371 -104.34 27.97 -32.17
C LYS A 371 -103.52 28.03 -30.87
N ALA A 372 -104.18 28.22 -29.72
CA ALA A 372 -103.52 28.22 -28.42
C ALA A 372 -102.93 26.85 -28.09
N ASP A 373 -103.68 25.77 -28.32
CA ASP A 373 -103.22 24.38 -28.13
C ASP A 373 -102.04 24.05 -29.04
N LYS A 374 -102.08 24.50 -30.30
CA LYS A 374 -100.96 24.30 -31.24
C LYS A 374 -99.69 25.02 -30.78
N ALA A 375 -99.83 26.23 -30.21
CA ALA A 375 -98.70 26.97 -29.64
C ALA A 375 -98.15 26.27 -28.38
N ALA A 376 -99.02 25.84 -27.46
CA ALA A 376 -98.63 25.09 -26.27
C ALA A 376 -97.92 23.77 -26.63
N LEU A 377 -98.41 23.06 -27.65
CA LEU A 377 -97.78 21.83 -28.13
C LEU A 377 -96.42 22.09 -28.79
N HIS A 378 -96.25 23.22 -29.46
CA HIS A 378 -94.93 23.61 -29.98
C HIS A 378 -93.94 23.93 -28.87
N GLU A 379 -94.39 24.63 -27.82
CA GLU A 379 -93.58 24.93 -26.64
C GLU A 379 -93.13 23.64 -25.91
N VAL A 380 -94.05 22.69 -25.70
CA VAL A 380 -93.70 21.38 -25.11
C VAL A 380 -92.70 20.62 -25.98
N ARG A 381 -92.80 20.70 -27.31
CA ARG A 381 -91.81 20.09 -28.22
C ARG A 381 -90.44 20.74 -28.09
N LEU A 382 -90.36 22.06 -27.93
CA LEU A 382 -89.09 22.76 -27.71
C LEU A 382 -88.46 22.37 -26.37
N GLN A 383 -89.27 22.30 -25.30
CA GLN A 383 -88.80 21.85 -23.99
C GLN A 383 -88.34 20.38 -24.02
N LEU A 384 -89.04 19.51 -24.76
CA LEU A 384 -88.63 18.13 -24.94
C LEU A 384 -87.31 18.01 -25.71
N ALA A 385 -87.12 18.81 -26.76
CA ALA A 385 -85.87 18.85 -27.51
C ALA A 385 -84.71 19.34 -26.63
N ALA A 386 -84.90 20.42 -25.86
CA ALA A 386 -83.91 20.92 -24.92
C ALA A 386 -83.58 19.88 -23.82
N ALA A 387 -84.59 19.16 -23.31
CA ALA A 387 -84.38 18.08 -22.35
C ALA A 387 -83.61 16.90 -22.96
N GLN A 388 -83.86 16.55 -24.23
CA GLN A 388 -83.12 15.51 -24.93
C GLN A 388 -81.66 15.90 -25.18
N ASP A 389 -81.39 17.15 -25.54
CA ASP A 389 -80.03 17.65 -25.73
C ASP A 389 -79.28 17.74 -24.40
N SER A 390 -79.95 18.19 -23.34
CA SER A 390 -79.39 18.13 -21.97
C SER A 390 -79.09 16.70 -21.54
N LYS A 391 -79.95 15.73 -21.88
CA LYS A 391 -79.71 14.30 -21.60
C LYS A 391 -78.49 13.78 -22.37
N LYS A 392 -78.37 14.10 -23.67
CA LYS A 392 -77.20 13.70 -24.47
C LYS A 392 -75.90 14.29 -23.91
N ALA A 393 -75.93 15.56 -23.49
CA ALA A 393 -74.78 16.21 -22.83
C ALA A 393 -74.41 15.49 -21.52
N ALA A 394 -75.39 15.17 -20.67
CA ALA A 394 -75.16 14.44 -19.43
C ALA A 394 -74.60 13.02 -19.67
N VAL A 395 -75.06 12.32 -20.70
CA VAL A 395 -74.53 10.99 -21.09
C VAL A 395 -73.09 11.11 -21.60
N SER A 396 -72.77 12.15 -22.39
CA SER A 396 -71.40 12.40 -22.82
C SER A 396 -70.46 12.68 -21.65
N GLU A 397 -70.88 13.50 -20.68
CA GLU A 397 -70.10 13.76 -19.46
C GLU A 397 -69.95 12.50 -18.59
N TYR A 398 -71.01 11.68 -18.47
CA TYR A 398 -70.92 10.39 -17.78
C TYR A 398 -69.87 9.48 -18.42
N TRP A 399 -69.83 9.36 -19.75
CA TRP A 399 -68.82 8.58 -20.45
C TRP A 399 -67.40 9.12 -20.24
N LYS A 400 -67.20 10.45 -20.30
CA LYS A 400 -65.90 11.06 -19.99
C LYS A 400 -65.45 10.78 -18.56
N ILE A 401 -66.37 10.81 -17.59
CA ILE A 401 -66.07 10.48 -16.19
C ILE A 401 -65.75 9.00 -16.06
N HIS A 402 -66.50 8.12 -16.73
CA HIS A 402 -66.25 6.68 -16.72
C HIS A 402 -64.88 6.34 -17.32
N GLU A 403 -64.47 7.01 -18.41
CA GLU A 403 -63.15 6.85 -19.01
C GLU A 403 -62.03 7.32 -18.08
N LYS A 404 -62.21 8.48 -17.42
CA LYS A 404 -61.27 8.96 -16.40
C LYS A 404 -61.17 7.99 -15.21
N LEU A 405 -62.29 7.43 -14.76
CA LEU A 405 -62.31 6.46 -13.67
C LEU A 405 -61.58 5.17 -14.05
N ALA A 406 -61.78 4.69 -15.29
CA ALA A 406 -61.06 3.54 -15.82
C ALA A 406 -59.55 3.81 -15.91
N ALA A 407 -59.16 5.01 -16.35
CA ALA A 407 -57.75 5.43 -16.38
C ALA A 407 -57.13 5.47 -14.98
N VAL A 408 -57.82 6.06 -14.01
CA VAL A 408 -57.37 6.09 -12.60
C VAL A 408 -57.28 4.67 -12.02
N SER A 409 -58.24 3.79 -12.32
CA SER A 409 -58.19 2.40 -11.88
C SER A 409 -56.98 1.66 -12.45
N ALA A 410 -56.67 1.85 -13.74
CA ALA A 410 -55.49 1.27 -14.36
C ALA A 410 -54.19 1.83 -13.74
N GLU A 411 -54.14 3.14 -13.45
CA GLU A 411 -53.01 3.76 -12.77
C GLU A 411 -52.81 3.20 -11.34
N THR A 412 -53.89 2.97 -10.59
CA THR A 412 -53.80 2.34 -9.26
C THR A 412 -53.27 0.91 -9.32
N GLU A 413 -53.65 0.11 -10.32
CA GLU A 413 -53.12 -1.25 -10.49
C GLU A 413 -51.62 -1.25 -10.82
N VAL A 414 -51.17 -0.29 -11.64
CA VAL A 414 -49.74 -0.09 -11.92
C VAL A 414 -49.00 0.30 -10.65
N LEU A 415 -49.51 1.27 -9.89
CA LEU A 415 -48.90 1.72 -8.64
C LEU A 415 -48.86 0.62 -7.56
N GLU A 416 -49.86 -0.26 -7.49
CA GLU A 416 -49.83 -1.43 -6.61
C GLU A 416 -48.74 -2.42 -7.03
N THR A 417 -48.57 -2.62 -8.34
CA THR A 417 -47.51 -3.48 -8.89
C THR A 417 -46.14 -2.90 -8.59
N ASP A 418 -45.93 -1.60 -8.81
CA ASP A 418 -44.68 -0.90 -8.52
C ASP A 418 -44.37 -0.93 -7.02
N ASN A 419 -45.35 -0.70 -6.15
CA ASN A 419 -45.18 -0.82 -4.70
C ASN A 419 -44.77 -2.23 -4.27
N LYS A 420 -45.33 -3.26 -4.91
CA LYS A 420 -44.92 -4.64 -4.64
C LYS A 420 -43.47 -4.87 -5.07
N GLN A 421 -43.09 -4.42 -6.26
CA GLN A 421 -41.71 -4.54 -6.75
C GLN A 421 -40.73 -3.81 -5.85
N LEU A 422 -41.08 -2.61 -5.36
CA LEU A 422 -40.25 -1.85 -4.43
C LEU A 422 -40.07 -2.58 -3.09
N ARG A 423 -41.14 -3.19 -2.53
CA ARG A 423 -41.02 -4.00 -1.32
C ARG A 423 -40.16 -5.24 -1.53
N ASP A 424 -40.30 -5.90 -2.68
CA ASP A 424 -39.48 -7.06 -3.01
C ASP A 424 -38.00 -6.64 -3.17
N ALA A 425 -37.73 -5.50 -3.82
CA ALA A 425 -36.39 -4.94 -3.94
C ALA A 425 -35.78 -4.56 -2.58
N ASP A 426 -36.54 -3.90 -1.71
CA ASP A 426 -36.11 -3.57 -0.35
C ASP A 426 -35.76 -4.83 0.47
N SER A 427 -36.57 -5.89 0.34
CA SER A 427 -36.29 -7.18 1.00
C SER A 427 -35.01 -7.85 0.49
N ARG A 428 -34.71 -7.72 -0.82
CA ARG A 428 -33.48 -8.24 -1.43
C ARG A 428 -32.27 -7.45 -0.96
N LEU A 429 -32.32 -6.12 -1.04
CA LEU A 429 -31.23 -5.25 -0.60
C LEU A 429 -30.92 -5.46 0.89
N LYS A 430 -31.95 -5.62 1.71
CA LYS A 430 -31.76 -5.94 3.14
C LYS A 430 -31.04 -7.27 3.34
N THR A 431 -31.42 -8.30 2.59
CA THR A 431 -30.76 -9.62 2.65
C THR A 431 -29.31 -9.54 2.15
N GLU A 432 -29.03 -8.78 1.08
CA GLU A 432 -27.68 -8.55 0.58
C GLU A 432 -26.81 -7.81 1.60
N LEU A 433 -27.37 -6.80 2.26
CA LEU A 433 -26.69 -6.05 3.32
C LEU A 433 -26.36 -6.94 4.52
N ASP A 434 -27.30 -7.79 4.96
CA ASP A 434 -27.06 -8.74 6.05
C ASP A 434 -25.96 -9.75 5.68
N ASN A 435 -25.98 -10.28 4.46
CA ASN A 435 -24.93 -11.20 3.97
C ASN A 435 -23.56 -10.52 3.89
N GLU A 436 -23.49 -9.28 3.42
CA GLU A 436 -22.23 -8.53 3.32
C GLU A 436 -21.68 -8.21 4.72
N ASN A 437 -22.55 -7.87 5.67
CA ASN A 437 -22.16 -7.67 7.07
C ASN A 437 -21.61 -8.96 7.70
N GLU A 438 -22.23 -10.11 7.44
CA GLU A 438 -21.70 -11.41 7.88
C GLU A 438 -20.34 -11.72 7.24
N ARG A 439 -20.19 -11.44 5.95
CA ARG A 439 -18.93 -11.62 5.21
C ARG A 439 -17.80 -10.76 5.78
N LEU A 440 -18.06 -9.47 5.96
CA LEU A 440 -17.12 -8.51 6.55
C LEU A 440 -16.82 -8.86 8.01
N GLY A 441 -17.80 -9.37 8.77
CA GLY A 441 -17.60 -9.88 10.13
C GLY A 441 -16.63 -11.06 10.16
N ALA A 442 -16.79 -12.04 9.26
CA ALA A 442 -15.91 -13.19 9.13
C ALA A 442 -14.49 -12.79 8.67
N GLU A 443 -14.38 -11.87 7.72
CA GLU A 443 -13.10 -11.35 7.24
C GLU A 443 -12.34 -10.60 8.34
N ASN A 444 -13.02 -9.74 9.10
CA ASN A 444 -12.43 -9.06 10.26
C ASN A 444 -11.91 -10.04 11.31
N GLN A 445 -12.65 -11.12 11.59
CA GLN A 445 -12.15 -12.16 12.50
C GLN A 445 -10.90 -12.85 11.94
N ARG A 446 -10.89 -13.17 10.64
CA ARG A 446 -9.72 -13.76 9.99
C ARG A 446 -8.50 -12.85 10.05
N LEU A 447 -8.65 -11.58 9.68
CA LEU A 447 -7.56 -10.59 9.74
C LEU A 447 -7.05 -10.42 11.16
N LYS A 448 -7.93 -10.41 12.16
CA LYS A 448 -7.53 -10.39 13.56
C LYS A 448 -6.68 -11.60 13.94
N THR A 449 -7.05 -12.81 13.52
CA THR A 449 -6.26 -14.01 13.78
C THR A 449 -4.91 -14.01 13.05
N GLU A 450 -4.81 -13.44 11.86
CA GLU A 450 -3.53 -13.29 11.14
C GLU A 450 -2.64 -12.26 11.83
N LEU A 451 -3.20 -11.15 12.30
CA LEU A 451 -2.49 -10.12 13.06
C LEU A 451 -1.93 -10.68 14.38
N ASP A 452 -2.69 -11.49 15.10
CA ASP A 452 -2.22 -12.17 16.32
C ASP A 452 -1.06 -13.14 16.04
N LYS A 453 -1.12 -13.88 14.92
CA LYS A 453 -0.04 -14.79 14.49
C LYS A 453 1.24 -14.01 14.14
N LEU A 454 1.12 -12.95 13.34
CA LEU A 454 2.26 -12.11 12.97
C LEU A 454 2.90 -11.45 14.19
N ASN A 455 2.10 -10.99 15.16
CA ASN A 455 2.62 -10.45 16.42
C ASN A 455 3.39 -11.52 17.22
N ALA A 456 2.92 -12.77 17.23
CA ALA A 456 3.65 -13.86 17.87
C ALA A 456 4.98 -14.14 17.18
N GLU A 457 5.02 -14.14 15.85
CA GLU A 457 6.23 -14.33 15.04
C GLU A 457 7.24 -13.19 15.26
N VAL A 458 6.79 -11.93 15.28
CA VAL A 458 7.63 -10.78 15.60
C VAL A 458 8.24 -10.90 17.00
N ALA A 459 7.47 -11.35 17.99
CA ALA A 459 7.97 -11.58 19.34
C ALA A 459 9.01 -12.71 19.41
N GLU A 460 8.86 -13.76 18.60
CA GLU A 460 9.84 -14.85 18.47
C GLU A 460 11.14 -14.35 17.83
N LEU A 461 11.05 -13.64 16.70
CA LEU A 461 12.21 -13.05 16.03
C LEU A 461 12.98 -12.07 16.92
N GLN A 462 12.28 -11.32 17.78
CA GLN A 462 12.93 -10.45 18.76
C GLN A 462 13.70 -11.25 19.82
N ARG A 463 13.16 -12.39 20.29
CA ARG A 463 13.88 -13.29 21.21
C ARG A 463 15.10 -13.90 20.56
N ASP A 464 14.99 -14.35 19.31
CA ASP A 464 16.12 -14.90 18.56
C ASP A 464 17.19 -13.85 18.34
N LYS A 465 16.83 -12.62 17.94
CA LYS A 465 17.76 -11.50 17.81
C LYS A 465 18.52 -11.24 19.10
N ALA A 466 17.83 -11.24 20.25
CA ALA A 466 18.47 -11.07 21.56
C ALA A 466 19.42 -12.23 21.89
N ALA A 467 19.01 -13.47 21.61
CA ALA A 467 19.85 -14.65 21.83
C ALA A 467 21.11 -14.65 20.94
N TYR A 468 20.99 -14.24 19.67
CA TYR A 468 22.14 -14.09 18.77
C TYR A 468 23.09 -12.98 19.24
N ALA A 469 22.56 -11.84 19.66
CA ALA A 469 23.38 -10.76 20.21
C ALA A 469 24.15 -11.24 21.45
N GLN A 470 23.50 -11.97 22.36
CA GLN A 470 24.14 -12.54 23.53
C GLN A 470 25.24 -13.54 23.13
N ARG A 471 24.95 -14.48 22.22
CA ARG A 471 25.96 -15.44 21.72
C ARG A 471 27.16 -14.74 21.09
N ALA A 472 26.95 -13.67 20.31
CA ALA A 472 28.03 -12.89 19.73
C ALA A 472 28.91 -12.27 20.83
N THR A 473 28.31 -11.63 21.84
CA THR A 473 29.08 -11.04 22.96
C THR A 473 29.88 -12.08 23.74
N THR A 474 29.32 -13.28 23.96
CA THR A 474 30.04 -14.38 24.62
C THR A 474 31.19 -14.88 23.76
N ALA A 475 30.98 -15.06 22.45
CA ALA A 475 32.03 -15.50 21.54
C ALA A 475 33.18 -14.48 21.44
N GLU A 476 32.86 -13.18 21.41
CA GLU A 476 33.85 -12.11 21.44
C GLU A 476 34.68 -12.13 22.74
N ALA A 477 34.04 -12.39 23.88
CA ALA A 477 34.74 -12.54 25.16
C ALA A 477 35.68 -13.76 25.15
N GLU A 478 35.22 -14.92 24.68
CA GLU A 478 36.06 -16.12 24.57
C GLU A 478 37.25 -15.92 23.64
N VAL A 479 37.06 -15.23 22.51
CA VAL A 479 38.14 -14.92 21.57
C VAL A 479 39.15 -13.97 22.22
N ARG A 480 38.68 -12.96 22.95
CA ARG A 480 39.55 -12.03 23.69
C ARG A 480 40.37 -12.76 24.75
N ASP A 481 39.76 -13.64 25.52
CA ASP A 481 40.44 -14.43 26.56
C ASP A 481 41.49 -15.35 25.94
N LYS A 482 41.14 -16.06 24.86
CA LYS A 482 42.10 -16.90 24.11
C LYS A 482 43.26 -16.08 23.55
N ALA A 483 42.99 -14.89 23.03
CA ALA A 483 44.03 -13.99 22.53
C ALA A 483 45.00 -13.57 23.65
N GLN A 484 44.48 -13.20 24.83
CA GLN A 484 45.31 -12.87 25.99
C GLN A 484 46.17 -14.04 26.46
N VAL A 485 45.60 -15.26 26.48
CA VAL A 485 46.36 -16.48 26.83
C VAL A 485 47.48 -16.74 25.82
N LEU A 486 47.21 -16.58 24.52
CA LEU A 486 48.22 -16.74 23.48
C LEU A 486 49.32 -15.68 23.59
N ASP A 487 48.97 -14.43 23.88
CA ASP A 487 49.93 -13.35 24.05
C ASP A 487 50.83 -13.57 25.27
N ALA A 488 50.25 -13.99 26.40
CA ALA A 488 51.00 -14.38 27.60
C ALA A 488 51.96 -15.55 27.31
N LYS A 489 51.49 -16.57 26.56
CA LYS A 489 52.32 -17.72 26.18
C LYS A 489 53.43 -17.32 25.21
N SER A 490 53.15 -16.41 24.28
CA SER A 490 54.17 -15.84 23.38
C SER A 490 55.24 -15.09 24.18
N GLY A 491 54.84 -14.25 25.13
CA GLY A 491 55.76 -13.55 26.04
C GLY A 491 56.61 -14.49 26.89
N GLN A 492 56.02 -15.58 27.38
CA GLN A 492 56.75 -16.62 28.12
C GLN A 492 57.79 -17.32 27.23
N MET A 493 57.40 -17.77 26.03
CA MET A 493 58.33 -18.40 25.08
C MET A 493 59.45 -17.44 24.65
N GLY A 494 59.15 -16.14 24.47
CA GLY A 494 60.16 -15.13 24.20
C GLY A 494 61.18 -14.98 25.33
N SER A 495 60.71 -15.01 26.57
CA SER A 495 61.59 -14.97 27.76
C SER A 495 62.43 -16.23 27.90
N GLU A 496 61.85 -17.40 27.66
CA GLU A 496 62.58 -18.68 27.66
C GLU A 496 63.65 -18.74 26.56
N LEU A 497 63.36 -18.20 25.37
CA LEU A 497 64.30 -18.11 24.27
C LEU A 497 65.50 -17.21 24.61
N GLU A 498 65.27 -16.04 25.19
CA GLU A 498 66.34 -15.13 25.65
C GLU A 498 67.20 -15.76 26.75
N ALA A 499 66.57 -16.45 27.70
CA ALA A 499 67.29 -17.19 28.74
C ALA A 499 68.16 -18.30 28.14
N ALA A 500 67.63 -19.05 27.17
CA ALA A 500 68.37 -20.09 26.46
C ALA A 500 69.55 -19.51 25.67
N MET A 501 69.35 -18.40 24.94
CA MET A 501 70.41 -17.69 24.22
C MET A 501 71.53 -17.21 25.17
N THR A 502 71.15 -16.67 26.32
CA THR A 502 72.11 -16.23 27.35
C THR A 502 72.93 -17.42 27.88
N ARG A 503 72.27 -18.55 28.16
CA ARG A 503 72.94 -19.77 28.62
C ARG A 503 73.87 -20.35 27.56
N LEU A 504 73.48 -20.29 26.29
CA LEU A 504 74.29 -20.77 25.17
C LEU A 504 75.58 -19.95 25.03
N LYS A 505 75.49 -18.61 25.09
CA LYS A 505 76.68 -17.73 25.11
C LYS A 505 77.60 -18.00 26.31
N ALA A 506 77.03 -18.26 27.49
CA ALA A 506 77.81 -18.61 28.67
C ALA A 506 78.57 -19.94 28.48
N LEU A 507 77.91 -20.95 27.92
CA LEU A 507 78.53 -22.25 27.60
C LEU A 507 79.60 -22.14 26.50
N GLU A 508 79.40 -21.28 25.50
CA GLU A 508 80.42 -20.98 24.48
C GLU A 508 81.67 -20.36 25.11
N ALA A 509 81.50 -19.42 26.05
CA ALA A 509 82.60 -18.82 26.79
C ALA A 509 83.32 -19.84 27.69
N GLU A 510 82.57 -20.69 28.38
CA GLU A 510 83.11 -21.79 29.19
C GLU A 510 83.90 -22.78 28.33
N GLY A 511 83.35 -23.16 27.16
CA GLY A 511 84.04 -24.01 26.18
C GLY A 511 85.35 -23.38 25.67
N ALA A 512 85.37 -22.09 25.39
CA ALA A 512 86.59 -21.36 25.00
C ALA A 512 87.65 -21.37 26.13
N ASN A 513 87.23 -21.20 27.38
CA ASN A 513 88.12 -21.28 28.53
C ASN A 513 88.72 -22.68 28.69
N ILE A 514 87.90 -23.74 28.60
CA ILE A 514 88.36 -25.13 28.67
C ILE A 514 89.38 -25.44 27.56
N VAL A 515 89.15 -24.96 26.33
CA VAL A 515 90.11 -25.07 25.23
C VAL A 515 91.45 -24.40 25.59
N THR A 516 91.38 -23.21 26.17
CA THR A 516 92.58 -22.46 26.60
C THR A 516 93.32 -23.19 27.71
N GLU A 517 92.62 -23.72 28.71
CA GLU A 517 93.20 -24.51 29.80
C GLU A 517 93.83 -25.81 29.30
N ARG A 518 93.16 -26.51 28.37
CA ARG A 518 93.71 -27.69 27.70
C ARG A 518 95.02 -27.35 26.98
N ASP A 519 95.06 -26.27 26.21
CA ASP A 519 96.25 -25.88 25.47
C ASP A 519 97.41 -25.52 26.41
N GLN A 520 97.12 -24.84 27.53
CA GLN A 520 98.11 -24.58 28.58
C GLN A 520 98.61 -25.86 29.25
N ALA A 521 97.72 -26.79 29.57
CA ALA A 521 98.09 -28.08 30.15
C ALA A 521 98.95 -28.91 29.19
N GLN A 522 98.61 -28.90 27.90
CA GLN A 522 99.38 -29.57 26.85
C GLN A 522 100.79 -28.95 26.70
N ALA A 523 100.91 -27.62 26.73
CA ALA A 523 102.20 -26.94 26.72
C ALA A 523 103.05 -27.29 27.96
N LYS A 524 102.44 -27.34 29.15
CA LYS A 524 103.12 -27.77 30.39
C LYS A 524 103.60 -29.22 30.28
N LEU A 525 102.78 -30.13 29.73
CA LEU A 525 103.15 -31.53 29.52
C LEU A 525 104.38 -31.65 28.60
N GLN A 526 104.39 -30.93 27.47
CA GLN A 526 105.55 -30.89 26.57
C GLN A 526 106.81 -30.34 27.28
N GLY A 527 106.66 -29.33 28.14
CA GLY A 527 107.74 -28.81 28.98
C GLY A 527 108.29 -29.86 29.96
N VAL A 528 107.42 -30.62 30.62
CA VAL A 528 107.84 -31.71 31.51
C VAL A 528 108.52 -32.84 30.73
N GLU A 529 108.01 -33.23 29.56
CA GLU A 529 108.64 -34.26 28.73
C GLU A 529 110.03 -33.88 28.25
N THR A 530 110.23 -32.61 27.87
CA THR A 530 111.56 -32.10 27.47
C THR A 530 112.52 -32.06 28.65
N GLU A 531 112.09 -31.60 29.82
CA GLU A 531 112.91 -31.60 31.03
C GLU A 531 113.25 -33.03 31.50
N ASN A 532 112.32 -33.97 31.40
CA ASN A 532 112.57 -35.38 31.73
C ASN A 532 113.63 -36.00 30.80
N LYS A 533 113.56 -35.72 29.48
CA LYS A 533 114.61 -36.12 28.53
C LYS A 533 115.97 -35.52 28.90
N ARG A 534 116.00 -34.24 29.30
CA ARG A 534 117.22 -33.55 29.76
C ARG A 534 117.81 -34.22 31.01
N LEU A 535 116.99 -34.43 32.03
CA LEU A 535 117.39 -35.08 33.29
C LEU A 535 117.86 -36.52 33.05
N LYS A 536 117.20 -37.27 32.17
CA LYS A 536 117.65 -38.62 31.80
C LYS A 536 119.04 -38.62 31.17
N ALA A 537 119.29 -37.71 30.24
CA ALA A 537 120.61 -37.54 29.64
C ALA A 537 121.67 -37.12 30.67
N GLU A 538 121.31 -36.26 31.63
CA GLU A 538 122.17 -35.87 32.75
C GLU A 538 122.49 -37.06 33.67
N CYS A 539 121.49 -37.89 34.02
CA CYS A 539 121.71 -39.13 34.76
C CYS A 539 122.61 -40.12 34.02
N ASP A 540 122.40 -40.33 32.71
CA ASP A 540 123.24 -41.22 31.90
C ASP A 540 124.70 -40.72 31.87
N SER A 541 124.90 -39.39 31.76
CA SER A 541 126.21 -38.75 31.85
C SER A 541 126.87 -38.96 33.21
N LEU A 542 126.15 -38.73 34.31
CA LEU A 542 126.66 -38.95 35.67
C LEU A 542 126.99 -40.42 35.92
N TYR A 543 126.19 -41.35 35.39
CA TYR A 543 126.48 -42.78 35.51
C TYR A 543 127.78 -43.16 34.79
N ALA A 544 128.00 -42.60 33.60
CA ALA A 544 129.27 -42.77 32.87
C ALA A 544 130.45 -42.20 33.65
N GLU A 545 130.30 -41.02 34.25
CA GLU A 545 131.33 -40.39 35.09
C GLU A 545 131.66 -41.22 36.34
N VAL A 546 130.64 -41.73 37.06
CA VAL A 546 130.83 -42.63 38.21
C VAL A 546 131.54 -43.92 37.79
N SER A 547 131.18 -44.49 36.64
CA SER A 547 131.86 -45.67 36.10
C SER A 547 133.33 -45.38 35.78
N ALA A 548 133.64 -44.22 35.21
CA ALA A 548 135.01 -43.79 34.94
C ALA A 548 135.80 -43.59 36.24
N LEU A 549 135.25 -42.86 37.20
CA LEU A 549 135.86 -42.66 38.52
C LEU A 549 136.10 -43.98 39.27
N THR A 550 135.20 -44.95 39.11
CA THR A 550 135.37 -46.29 39.69
C THR A 550 136.56 -47.02 39.06
N ALA A 551 136.74 -46.90 37.74
CA ALA A 551 137.90 -47.45 37.04
C ALA A 551 139.20 -46.77 37.50
N ASP A 552 139.21 -45.43 37.58
CA ASP A 552 140.36 -44.65 38.09
C ASP A 552 140.71 -45.07 39.52
N MET A 553 139.72 -45.26 40.39
CA MET A 553 139.93 -45.77 41.75
C MET A 553 140.58 -47.15 41.77
N GLN A 554 140.18 -48.07 40.88
CA GLN A 554 140.81 -49.39 40.77
C GLN A 554 142.26 -49.30 40.32
N ASP A 555 142.57 -48.41 39.38
CA ASP A 555 143.93 -48.22 38.87
C ASP A 555 144.83 -47.55 39.91
N VAL A 556 144.32 -46.57 40.66
CA VAL A 556 145.00 -46.02 41.84
C VAL A 556 145.26 -47.12 42.86
N LYS A 557 144.29 -47.99 43.15
CA LYS A 557 144.47 -49.11 44.07
C LYS A 557 145.58 -50.06 43.62
N LYS A 558 145.58 -50.49 42.35
CA LYS A 558 146.67 -51.31 41.77
C LYS A 558 148.02 -50.59 41.89
N GLY A 559 148.04 -49.28 41.60
CA GLY A 559 149.22 -48.43 41.75
C GLY A 559 149.75 -48.43 43.18
N THR A 560 148.87 -48.27 44.18
CA THR A 560 149.26 -48.31 45.59
C THR A 560 149.76 -49.68 46.04
N GLU A 561 149.14 -50.77 45.58
CA GLU A 561 149.60 -52.14 45.85
C GLU A 561 150.97 -52.42 45.21
N ALA A 562 151.20 -51.90 43.99
CA ALA A 562 152.50 -52.00 43.32
C ALA A 562 153.58 -51.20 44.07
N ILE A 563 153.26 -49.98 44.52
CA ILE A 563 154.16 -49.16 45.36
C ILE A 563 154.46 -49.89 46.68
N ALA A 564 153.46 -50.50 47.32
CA ALA A 564 153.66 -51.26 48.56
C ALA A 564 154.61 -52.45 48.36
N LYS A 565 154.44 -53.24 47.28
CA LYS A 565 155.35 -54.33 46.92
C LYS A 565 156.76 -53.83 46.61
N ALA A 566 156.88 -52.72 45.88
CA ALA A 566 158.18 -52.12 45.59
C ALA A 566 158.87 -51.66 46.89
N LYS A 567 158.11 -51.11 47.84
CA LYS A 567 158.61 -50.73 49.17
C LYS A 567 159.09 -51.95 49.95
N GLU A 568 158.32 -53.04 50.02
CA GLU A 568 158.73 -54.28 50.68
C GLU A 568 160.00 -54.88 50.05
N ALA A 569 160.09 -54.87 48.71
CA ALA A 569 161.27 -55.32 47.99
C ALA A 569 162.51 -54.47 48.31
N LEU A 570 162.35 -53.14 48.35
CA LEU A 570 163.41 -52.22 48.75
C LEU A 570 163.80 -52.37 50.23
N GLU A 571 162.85 -52.63 51.13
CA GLU A 571 163.13 -52.93 52.55
C GLU A 571 163.91 -54.24 52.70
N ALA A 572 163.55 -55.28 51.93
CA ALA A 572 164.28 -56.55 51.89
C ALA A 572 165.68 -56.40 51.29
N GLU A 573 165.83 -55.64 50.21
CA GLU A 573 167.12 -55.30 49.62
C GLU A 573 167.98 -54.48 50.61
N GLY A 574 167.38 -53.52 51.31
CA GLY A 574 168.02 -52.78 52.39
C GLY A 574 168.49 -53.69 53.53
N ALA A 575 167.70 -54.68 53.94
CA ALA A 575 168.08 -55.67 54.95
C ALA A 575 169.21 -56.59 54.47
N ASN A 576 169.21 -56.98 53.19
CA ASN A 576 170.30 -57.73 52.57
C ASN A 576 171.60 -56.92 52.53
N ILE A 577 171.54 -55.64 52.13
CA ILE A 577 172.70 -54.74 52.15
C ILE A 577 173.25 -54.58 53.57
N VAL A 578 172.37 -54.49 54.59
CA VAL A 578 172.79 -54.45 56.00
C VAL A 578 173.49 -55.73 56.43
N THR A 579 172.96 -56.91 56.07
CA THR A 579 173.61 -58.19 56.40
C THR A 579 174.94 -58.37 55.65
N GLU A 580 175.02 -58.00 54.38
CA GLU A 580 176.27 -57.97 53.61
C GLU A 580 177.31 -57.03 54.25
N ARG A 581 176.89 -55.82 54.65
CA ARG A 581 177.72 -54.86 55.37
C ARG A 581 178.23 -55.45 56.69
N ASP A 582 177.37 -56.09 57.47
CA ASP A 582 177.74 -56.66 58.77
C ASP A 582 178.66 -57.88 58.60
N GLN A 583 178.46 -58.72 57.58
CA GLN A 583 179.39 -59.79 57.20
C GLN A 583 180.75 -59.25 56.75
N ALA A 584 180.78 -58.20 55.93
CA ALA A 584 182.01 -57.54 55.51
C ALA A 584 182.74 -56.93 56.72
N ARG A 585 182.00 -56.33 57.65
CA ARG A 585 182.54 -55.81 58.91
C ARG A 585 183.12 -56.91 59.80
N ALA A 586 182.44 -58.04 59.92
CA ALA A 586 182.93 -59.21 60.65
C ALA A 586 184.20 -59.80 60.00
N LYS A 587 184.25 -59.89 58.66
CA LYS A 587 185.46 -60.28 57.93
C LYS A 587 186.62 -59.30 58.18
N LEU A 588 186.35 -58.00 58.15
CA LEU A 588 187.35 -56.97 58.48
C LEU A 588 187.90 -57.14 59.90
N GLN A 589 187.03 -57.35 60.90
CA GLN A 589 187.45 -57.62 62.27
C GLN A 589 188.26 -58.93 62.38
N GLY A 590 187.84 -59.99 61.69
CA GLY A 590 188.56 -61.25 61.61
C GLY A 590 189.96 -61.08 61.01
N MET A 591 190.07 -60.33 59.90
CA MET A 591 191.35 -59.99 59.29
C MET A 591 192.20 -59.12 60.22
N GLU A 592 191.64 -58.16 60.96
CA GLU A 592 192.39 -57.39 61.96
C GLU A 592 192.92 -58.28 63.09
N THR A 593 192.15 -59.25 63.58
CA THR A 593 192.61 -60.21 64.59
C THR A 593 193.71 -61.13 64.05
N GLU A 594 193.57 -61.61 62.82
CA GLU A 594 194.58 -62.42 62.13
C GLU A 594 195.87 -61.61 61.94
N ASN A 595 195.74 -60.35 61.53
CA ASN A 595 196.88 -59.45 61.32
C ASN A 595 197.59 -59.14 62.66
N LYS A 596 196.84 -58.95 63.75
CA LYS A 596 197.42 -58.86 65.11
C LYS A 596 198.12 -60.15 65.55
N ARG A 597 197.54 -61.32 65.24
CA ARG A 597 198.11 -62.65 65.53
C ARG A 597 199.41 -62.87 64.76
N LEU A 598 199.38 -62.65 63.45
CA LEU A 598 200.56 -62.74 62.58
C LEU A 598 201.64 -61.74 62.99
N LYS A 599 201.26 -60.53 63.41
CA LYS A 599 202.21 -59.54 63.92
C LYS A 599 202.87 -59.99 65.22
N ALA A 600 202.10 -60.56 66.15
CA ALA A 600 202.64 -61.17 67.37
C ALA A 600 203.53 -62.39 67.07
N GLU A 601 203.19 -63.19 66.07
CA GLU A 601 203.99 -64.33 65.60
C GLU A 601 205.31 -63.85 64.97
N CYS A 602 205.28 -62.77 64.17
CA CYS A 602 206.48 -62.10 63.68
C CYS A 602 207.35 -61.52 64.81
N ASP A 603 206.75 -60.85 65.79
CA ASP A 603 207.47 -60.26 66.93
C ASP A 603 208.12 -61.35 67.81
N SER A 604 207.44 -62.50 67.97
CA SER A 604 207.96 -63.67 68.67
C SER A 604 209.14 -64.31 67.93
N LEU A 605 209.01 -64.51 66.61
CA LEU A 605 210.09 -65.06 65.78
C LEU A 605 211.33 -64.14 65.73
N HIS A 606 211.14 -62.83 65.89
CA HIS A 606 212.23 -61.86 65.87
C HIS A 606 213.07 -61.87 67.16
N ALA A 607 212.53 -62.39 68.27
CA ALA A 607 213.19 -62.36 69.58
C ALA A 607 214.08 -63.58 69.89
N GLU A 608 214.00 -64.64 69.08
CA GLU A 608 214.79 -65.87 69.28
C GLU A 608 216.10 -65.93 68.45
N VAL A 609 216.36 -64.93 67.60
CA VAL A 609 217.61 -64.75 66.81
C VAL A 609 218.48 -63.70 67.47
#